data_AF-A0A523ZRX6-F1
#
_entry.id   AF-A0A523ZRX6-F1
#
_cell.length_a   1.000
_cell.length_b   1.000
_cell.length_c   1.000
_cell.angle_alpha   90.00
_cell.angle_beta   90.00
_cell.angle_gamma   90.00
#
_symmetry.space_group_name_H-M   'P 1'
#
loop_
_entity.id
_entity.type
_entity.pdbx_description
1 polymer ?
#
loop_
_entity_poly.entity_id
_entity_poly.type
_entity_poly.pdbx_seq_one_letter_code
_entity_poly.pdbx_strand_id
1 'polypeptide(L)' 'MAGKGSYFFEPFTESFGRRLKVEKFYYQGKTKYQFVQCFYNEFLGKVLFLDEKIQSAQIDEYIYHESLVH' A
#
# COMPACT_ATOMS: atom_id res chain seq x y z
N MET A 1 -8.75 1.50 -14.05
CA MET A 1 -8.26 0.55 -13.04
C MET A 1 -6.80 0.25 -13.33
N ALA A 2 -5.95 0.25 -12.31
CA ALA A 2 -4.51 0.00 -12.48
C ALA A 2 -4.31 -1.45 -12.93
N GLY A 3 -3.92 -1.66 -14.19
CA GLY A 3 -3.74 -2.98 -14.78
C GLY A 3 -2.52 -3.71 -14.24
N LYS A 4 -2.38 -5.01 -14.55
CA LYS A 4 -1.18 -5.80 -14.22
C LYS A 4 0.06 -5.10 -14.78
N GLY A 5 1.07 -4.85 -13.95
CA GLY A 5 2.28 -4.11 -14.34
C GLY A 5 2.20 -2.58 -14.20
N SER A 6 1.11 -2.06 -13.63
CA SER A 6 1.02 -0.66 -13.22
C SER A 6 1.85 -0.38 -11.96
N TYR A 7 2.08 0.91 -11.67
CA TYR A 7 2.79 1.37 -10.48
C TYR A 7 1.91 2.33 -9.69
N PHE A 8 1.90 2.21 -8.37
CA PHE A 8 1.46 3.27 -7.48
C PHE A 8 2.64 4.15 -7.11
N PHE A 9 2.43 5.46 -7.17
CA PHE A 9 3.36 6.44 -6.63
C PHE A 9 2.81 6.93 -5.31
N GLU A 10 3.58 6.74 -4.26
CA GLU A 10 3.27 7.25 -2.94
C GLU A 10 4.23 8.41 -2.62
N PRO A 11 3.72 9.64 -2.51
CA PRO A 11 4.51 10.75 -1.99
C PRO A 11 4.72 10.53 -0.48
N PHE A 12 5.99 10.43 -0.06
CA PHE A 12 6.33 10.20 1.35
C PHE A 12 6.79 11.51 2.01
N THR A 13 7.63 12.29 1.34
CA THR A 13 7.98 13.67 1.69
C THR A 13 7.97 14.55 0.44
N GLU A 14 8.20 15.86 0.59
CA GLU A 14 8.29 16.78 -0.55
C GLU A 14 9.39 16.40 -1.56
N SER A 15 10.48 15.77 -1.08
CA SER A 15 11.64 15.42 -1.91
C SER A 15 11.81 13.92 -2.13
N PHE A 16 10.94 13.08 -1.56
CA PHE A 16 11.04 11.64 -1.66
C PHE A 16 9.68 10.98 -1.85
N GLY A 17 9.60 10.07 -2.80
CA GLY A 17 8.42 9.25 -3.04
C GLY A 17 8.81 7.83 -3.38
N ARG A 18 7.88 6.90 -3.12
CA ARG A 18 8.05 5.47 -3.37
C ARG A 18 7.23 5.07 -4.59
N ARG A 19 7.80 4.21 -5.44
CA ARG A 19 7.07 3.59 -6.55
C ARG A 19 6.93 2.10 -6.31
N LEU A 20 5.69 1.65 -6.20
CA LEU A 20 5.35 0.26 -5.90
C LEU A 20 4.71 -0.37 -7.12
N LYS A 21 5.30 -1.45 -7.63
CA LYS A 21 4.73 -2.21 -8.73
C LYS A 21 3.52 -3.01 -8.25
N VAL A 22 2.52 -3.13 -9.11
CA VAL A 22 1.30 -3.88 -8.87
C VAL A 22 1.31 -5.15 -9.69
N GLU A 23 1.58 -6.29 -9.05
CA GLU A 23 1.56 -7.60 -9.71
C GLU A 23 0.13 -8.17 -9.78
N LYS A 24 -0.68 -7.96 -8.73
CA LYS A 24 -2.09 -8.37 -8.70
C LYS A 24 -2.92 -7.37 -7.90
N PHE A 25 -4.01 -6.91 -8.48
CA PHE A 25 -4.92 -6.00 -7.80
C PHE A 25 -6.04 -6.79 -7.11
N TYR A 26 -6.37 -6.48 -5.85
CA TYR A 26 -7.39 -7.17 -5.07
C TYR A 26 -8.65 -6.33 -4.88
N TYR A 27 -8.51 -5.06 -4.51
CA TYR A 27 -9.64 -4.20 -4.18
C TYR A 27 -9.34 -2.71 -4.39
N GLN A 28 -10.33 -1.96 -4.86
CA GLN A 28 -10.34 -0.49 -4.91
C GLN A 28 -11.75 0.00 -4.63
N GLY A 29 -11.88 0.96 -3.72
CA GLY A 29 -13.16 1.57 -3.44
C GLY A 29 -13.01 2.82 -2.59
N LYS A 30 -14.06 3.63 -2.55
CA LYS A 30 -14.15 4.78 -1.66
C LYS A 30 -15.17 4.48 -0.57
N THR A 31 -14.73 4.56 0.68
CA THR A 31 -15.63 4.52 1.84
C THR A 31 -16.18 5.93 2.11
N LYS A 32 -17.02 6.08 3.13
CA LYS A 32 -17.42 7.41 3.62
C LYS A 32 -16.23 8.30 4.01
N TYR A 33 -15.10 7.70 4.39
CA TYR A 33 -13.99 8.40 5.03
C TYR A 33 -12.76 8.53 4.14
N GLN A 34 -12.46 7.50 3.33
CA GLN A 34 -11.17 7.38 2.66
C GLN A 34 -11.26 6.48 1.43
N PHE A 35 -10.31 6.68 0.52
CA PHE A 35 -10.05 5.81 -0.62
C PHE A 35 -9.19 4.63 -0.19
N VAL A 36 -9.66 3.40 -0.45
CA VAL A 36 -9.05 2.15 0.01
C VAL A 36 -8.60 1.36 -1.20
N GLN A 37 -7.37 0.88 -1.15
CA GLN A 37 -6.79 0.02 -2.18
C GLN A 37 -6.01 -1.13 -1.55
N CYS A 38 -6.19 -2.33 -2.10
CA CYS A 38 -5.40 -3.51 -1.71
C CYS A 38 -4.86 -4.20 -2.95
N PHE A 39 -3.57 -4.50 -2.95
CA PHE A 39 -2.88 -5.15 -4.05
C PHE A 39 -1.71 -6.00 -3.55
N TYR A 40 -1.21 -6.87 -4.41
CA TYR A 40 0.02 -7.62 -4.19
C TYR A 40 1.18 -6.85 -4.81
N ASN A 41 2.22 -6.67 -4.01
CA ASN A 41 3.55 -6.24 -4.40
C ASN A 41 4.55 -7.38 -4.19
N GLU A 42 5.43 -7.67 -5.15
CA GLU A 42 6.39 -8.77 -5.01
C GLU A 42 7.37 -8.60 -3.83
N PHE A 43 7.74 -7.37 -3.50
CA PHE A 43 8.68 -7.06 -2.41
C PHE A 43 8.02 -6.94 -1.02
N LEU A 44 6.74 -6.53 -0.96
CA LEU A 44 6.02 -6.27 0.29
C LEU A 44 4.86 -7.24 0.59
N GLY A 45 4.57 -8.18 -0.31
CA GLY A 45 3.43 -9.09 -0.19
C GLY A 45 2.10 -8.37 -0.45
N LYS A 46 1.05 -8.67 0.33
CA LYS A 46 -0.20 -7.90 0.28
C LYS A 46 -0.01 -6.54 0.93
N VAL A 47 -0.42 -5.49 0.24
CA VAL A 47 -0.26 -4.10 0.66
C VAL A 47 -1.62 -3.42 0.78
N LEU A 48 -1.83 -2.69 1.88
CA LEU A 48 -2.99 -1.84 2.12
C LEU A 48 -2.61 -0.37 1.94
N PHE A 49 -3.35 0.32 1.07
CA PHE A 49 -3.26 1.75 0.82
C PHE A 49 -4.54 2.44 1.27
N LEU A 50 -4.39 3.55 1.98
CA LEU A 50 -5.45 4.48 2.34
C LEU A 50 -5.04 5.89 1.88
N ASP A 51 -5.91 6.53 1.08
CA ASP A 51 -5.66 7.85 0.49
C ASP A 51 -4.27 7.99 -0.13
N GLU A 52 -3.93 7.03 -1.00
CA GLU A 52 -2.66 6.94 -1.73
C GLU A 52 -1.40 6.74 -0.87
N LYS A 53 -1.56 6.45 0.42
CA LYS A 53 -0.47 6.16 1.36
C LYS A 53 -0.51 4.72 1.86
N ILE A 54 0.65 4.09 1.94
CA ILE A 54 0.78 2.75 2.53
C ILE A 54 0.43 2.83 4.02
N GLN A 55 -0.34 1.86 4.49
CA GLN A 55 -0.70 1.75 5.92
C GLN A 55 -0.13 0.47 6.54
N SER A 56 -0.10 -0.61 5.77
CA SER A 56 0.43 -1.90 6.21
C SER A 56 0.83 -2.74 5.00
N ALA A 57 1.90 -3.51 5.15
CA ALA A 57 2.37 -4.49 4.19
C ALA A 57 2.64 -5.82 4.90
N GLN A 58 2.21 -6.91 4.28
CA GLN A 58 2.24 -8.25 4.88
C GLN A 58 3.63 -8.67 5.38
N ILE A 59 4.70 -8.24 4.71
CA ILE A 59 6.06 -8.71 5.01
C ILE A 59 6.66 -8.02 6.24
N ASP A 60 6.33 -6.76 6.50
CA ASP A 60 6.98 -5.94 7.54
C ASP A 60 6.03 -5.40 8.62
N GLU A 61 4.72 -5.58 8.47
CA GLU A 61 3.72 -5.07 9.42
C GLU A 61 3.96 -5.55 10.86
N TYR A 62 4.51 -6.76 11.03
CA TYR A 62 4.84 -7.29 12.35
C TYR A 62 5.81 -6.37 13.11
N ILE A 63 6.77 -5.74 12.43
CA ILE A 63 7.72 -4.81 13.06
C ILE A 63 6.97 -3.64 13.69
N TYR A 64 6.00 -3.08 12.96
CA TYR A 64 5.19 -1.96 13.46
C TYR A 64 4.26 -2.41 14.59
N HIS A 65 3.49 -3.49 14.39
CA HIS A 65 2.49 -3.91 15.37
C HIS A 65 3.12 -4.46 16.65
N GLU A 66 4.22 -5.19 16.58
CA GLU A 66 4.95 -5.63 17.77
C GLU A 66 5.54 -4.43 18.51
N SER A 67 6.24 -3.52 17.82
CA SER A 67 6.85 -2.33 18.45
C SER A 67 5.81 -1.36 19.03
N LEU A 68 4.60 -1.31 18.47
CA LEU A 68 3.52 -0.45 18.94
C LEU A 68 2.83 -1.02 20.19
N VAL A 69 2.74 -2.35 20.29
CA VAL A 69 1.94 -3.03 21.33
C VAL A 69 2.78 -3.55 22.50
N HIS A 70 3.97 -4.09 22.23
CA HIS A 70 4.79 -4.85 23.18
C HIS A 70 6.03 -4.07 23.62
#